data_AF-A0A397TYC5-F1
#
_entry.id   AF-A0A397TYC5-F1
#
_cell.length_a   1.000
_cell.length_b   1.000
_cell.length_c   1.000
_cell.angle_alpha   90.00
_cell.angle_beta   90.00
_cell.angle_gamma   90.00
#
_symmetry.space_group_name_H-M   'P 1'
#
loop_
_entity.id
_entity.type
_entity.pdbx_description
1 polymer ?
#
loop_
_entity_poly.entity_id
_entity_poly.type
_entity_poly.pdbx_seq_one_letter_code
_entity_poly.pdbx_strand_id
1 'polypeptide(L)'
;MISTLIIKPKDGSILPANQNFTLAIKIINLQTGYFADPGTEYYAFPQELNEEGIIKGHCHVVIQKLPEDDEIVPNPSIFAFFRGLNDPANDRGILETEVGSDLVPGLPSGRYRVCTMVSTFSHQPVIMPVAQRGSQDDCIRFTVKS
;
A
#
# COMPACT_ATOMS: atom_id res chain seq x y z
N MET A 1 2.43 17.50 2.82
CA MET A 1 1.95 16.71 1.66
C MET A 1 2.63 15.36 1.69
N ILE A 2 1.85 14.30 1.78
CA ILE A 2 2.30 12.90 1.76
C ILE A 2 2.60 12.45 0.32
N SER A 3 3.58 11.55 0.18
CA SER A 3 3.82 10.79 -1.04
C SER A 3 4.42 9.43 -0.67
N THR A 4 3.99 8.39 -1.38
CA THR A 4 4.57 7.05 -1.31
C THR A 4 5.33 6.73 -2.60
N LEU A 5 6.26 5.78 -2.49
CA LEU A 5 6.96 5.20 -3.63
C LEU A 5 7.22 3.71 -3.34
N ILE A 6 6.74 2.83 -4.20
CA ILE A 6 7.00 1.40 -4.13
C ILE A 6 8.43 1.18 -4.64
N ILE A 7 9.31 0.79 -3.73
CA ILE A 7 10.73 0.60 -4.03
C ILE A 7 11.08 -0.87 -4.28
N LYS A 8 10.26 -1.80 -3.77
CA LYS A 8 10.30 -3.25 -4.07
C LYS A 8 8.88 -3.83 -4.12
N PRO A 9 8.56 -4.67 -5.11
CA PRO A 9 9.32 -4.89 -6.34
C PRO A 9 9.50 -3.59 -7.16
N LYS A 10 10.33 -3.61 -8.21
CA LYS A 10 10.40 -2.49 -9.17
C LYS A 10 9.30 -2.63 -10.22
N ASP A 11 8.87 -1.51 -10.79
CA ASP A 11 7.95 -1.51 -11.93
C ASP A 11 8.53 -2.33 -13.09
N GLY A 12 7.68 -3.12 -13.73
CA GLY A 12 8.04 -4.05 -14.80
C GLY A 12 8.86 -5.28 -14.36
N SER A 13 9.11 -5.46 -13.06
CA SER A 13 9.86 -6.64 -12.60
C SER A 13 9.15 -7.96 -12.90
N ILE A 14 9.95 -9.03 -12.97
CA ILE A 14 9.47 -10.38 -13.16
C ILE A 14 9.89 -11.20 -11.93
N LEU A 15 8.91 -11.71 -11.20
CA LEU A 15 9.11 -12.48 -9.98
C LEU A 15 8.81 -13.97 -10.22
N PRO A 16 9.49 -14.88 -9.50
CA PRO A 16 9.20 -16.30 -9.59
C PRO A 16 7.84 -16.64 -8.97
N ALA A 17 7.08 -17.51 -9.64
CA ALA A 17 5.77 -17.95 -9.17
C ALA A 17 5.86 -18.76 -7.87
N ASN A 18 4.88 -18.54 -6.99
CA ASN A 18 4.70 -19.24 -5.72
C ASN A 18 5.89 -19.10 -4.76
N GLN A 19 6.72 -18.07 -4.92
CA GLN A 19 7.80 -17.73 -4.00
C GLN A 19 7.49 -16.46 -3.22
N ASN A 20 7.86 -16.45 -1.95
CA ASN A 20 7.70 -15.29 -1.10
C ASN A 20 8.60 -14.16 -1.60
N PHE A 21 8.14 -12.93 -1.45
CA PHE A 21 8.96 -11.75 -1.72
C PHE A 21 8.57 -10.59 -0.82
N THR A 22 9.55 -9.74 -0.56
CA THR A 22 9.36 -8.52 0.22
C THR A 22 8.83 -7.38 -0.65
N LEU A 23 7.75 -6.77 -0.17
CA LEU A 23 7.24 -5.50 -0.64
C LEU A 23 7.78 -4.40 0.27
N ALA A 24 8.38 -3.36 -0.31
CA ALA A 24 8.89 -2.21 0.43
C ALA A 24 8.41 -0.90 -0.18
N ILE A 25 7.95 0.01 0.69
CA ILE A 25 7.44 1.34 0.33
C ILE A 25 8.23 2.38 1.08
N LYS A 26 8.69 3.39 0.36
CA LYS A 26 9.19 4.62 0.98
C LYS A 26 8.03 5.62 1.09
N ILE A 27 7.90 6.26 2.24
CA ILE A 27 6.89 7.27 2.51
C ILE A 27 7.53 8.54 3.08
N ILE A 28 6.98 9.69 2.72
CA ILE A 28 7.36 10.98 3.30
C ILE A 28 6.15 11.69 3.88
N ASN A 29 6.38 12.46 4.95
CA ASN A 29 5.42 13.43 5.50
C ASN A 29 4.07 12.82 5.93
N LEU A 30 4.11 11.57 6.41
CA LEU A 30 3.06 10.90 7.18
C LEU A 30 3.71 10.40 8.48
N GLN A 31 3.07 10.65 9.62
CA GLN A 31 3.44 10.01 10.86
C GLN A 31 2.74 8.64 10.91
N THR A 32 3.47 7.60 10.50
CA THR A 32 2.99 6.21 10.51
C THR A 32 2.97 5.63 11.93
N GLY A 33 2.36 4.46 12.11
CA GLY A 33 2.20 3.84 13.43
C GLY A 33 0.85 4.14 14.11
N TYR A 34 -0.07 4.82 13.42
CA TYR A 34 -1.38 5.18 13.96
C TYR A 34 -2.48 4.50 13.15
N PHE A 35 -3.18 3.56 13.79
CA PHE A 35 -4.34 2.90 13.22
C PHE A 35 -5.41 2.67 14.30
N ALA A 36 -6.66 2.95 13.96
CA ALA A 36 -7.84 2.64 14.77
C ALA A 36 -8.39 1.26 14.40
N ASP A 37 -9.09 0.60 15.32
CA ASP A 37 -9.66 -0.73 15.08
C ASP A 37 -10.68 -0.67 13.91
N PRO A 38 -10.45 -1.35 12.77
CA PRO A 38 -11.33 -1.25 11.62
C PRO A 38 -12.72 -1.90 11.84
N GLY A 39 -12.91 -2.71 12.88
CA GLY A 39 -14.19 -3.33 13.23
C GLY A 39 -15.12 -2.41 14.02
N THR A 40 -14.57 -1.45 14.78
CA THR A 40 -15.33 -0.61 15.72
C THR A 40 -15.15 0.89 15.48
N GLU A 41 -14.03 1.31 14.92
CA GLU A 41 -13.61 2.72 14.82
C GLU A 41 -13.41 3.18 13.36
N TYR A 42 -13.90 2.40 12.40
CA TYR A 42 -13.80 2.75 10.98
C TYR A 42 -14.51 4.08 10.69
N TYR A 43 -13.75 5.07 10.25
CA TYR A 43 -14.18 6.45 10.04
C TYR A 43 -14.75 7.18 11.28
N ALA A 44 -14.47 6.69 12.49
CA ALA A 44 -15.01 7.26 13.72
C ALA A 44 -14.40 8.62 14.10
N PHE A 45 -13.16 8.90 13.68
CA PHE A 45 -12.42 10.09 14.09
C PHE A 45 -11.97 10.94 12.90
N PRO A 46 -11.85 12.28 13.04
CA PRO A 46 -11.33 13.14 11.99
C PRO A 46 -9.83 12.92 11.76
N GLN A 47 -9.30 13.48 10.67
CA GLN A 47 -7.86 13.54 10.43
C GLN A 47 -7.16 14.32 11.55
N GLU A 48 -6.19 13.69 12.20
CA GLU A 48 -5.35 14.32 13.21
C GLU A 48 -3.98 14.71 12.63
N LEU A 49 -3.46 15.82 13.13
CA LEU A 49 -2.09 16.26 12.89
C LEU A 49 -1.27 16.15 14.18
N ASN A 50 0.03 15.96 14.05
CA ASN A 50 0.97 16.13 15.15
C ASN A 50 1.36 17.61 15.34
N GLU A 51 2.23 17.90 16.29
CA GLU A 51 2.69 19.26 16.60
C GLU A 51 3.41 19.94 15.42
N GLU A 52 3.94 19.17 14.48
CA GLU A 52 4.63 19.64 13.27
C GLU A 52 3.68 19.83 12.08
N GLY A 53 2.38 19.56 12.27
CA GLY A 53 1.38 19.62 11.19
C GLY A 53 1.39 18.41 10.25
N ILE A 54 2.04 17.32 10.64
CA ILE A 54 2.10 16.06 9.88
C ILE A 54 0.89 15.20 10.23
N ILE A 55 0.24 14.62 9.20
CA ILE A 55 -0.92 13.75 9.38
C ILE A 55 -0.51 12.46 10.11
N LYS A 56 -1.28 12.08 11.13
CA LYS A 56 -1.19 10.76 11.77
C LYS A 56 -2.00 9.75 10.97
N GLY A 57 -1.37 8.64 10.58
CA GLY A 57 -2.07 7.61 9.84
C GLY A 57 -1.26 6.37 9.56
N HIS A 58 -1.66 5.65 8.52
CA HIS A 58 -1.04 4.41 8.09
C HIS A 58 -1.16 4.25 6.57
N CYS A 59 -0.56 3.19 6.05
CA CYS A 59 -0.60 2.85 4.64
C CYS A 59 -1.11 1.44 4.48
N HIS A 60 -1.98 1.21 3.51
CA HIS A 60 -2.31 -0.13 3.04
C HIS A 60 -1.53 -0.44 1.78
N VAL A 61 -1.35 -1.73 1.51
CA VAL A 61 -0.94 -2.26 0.21
C VAL A 61 -1.95 -3.25 -0.30
N VAL A 62 -2.24 -3.15 -1.58
CA VAL A 62 -3.11 -4.09 -2.28
C VAL A 62 -2.42 -4.57 -3.54
N ILE A 63 -2.39 -5.89 -3.72
CA ILE A 63 -1.96 -6.52 -4.96
C ILE A 63 -3.18 -7.13 -5.62
N GLN A 64 -3.42 -6.76 -6.88
CA GLN A 64 -4.50 -7.31 -7.67
C GLN A 64 -3.94 -7.98 -8.91
N LYS A 65 -4.47 -9.18 -9.22
CA LYS A 65 -4.24 -9.80 -10.51
C LYS A 65 -4.97 -8.97 -11.58
N LEU A 66 -4.25 -8.60 -12.63
CA LEU A 66 -4.80 -7.89 -13.76
C LEU A 66 -5.43 -8.90 -14.74
N PRO A 67 -6.55 -8.54 -15.40
CA PRO A 67 -7.06 -9.28 -16.54
C PRO A 67 -6.04 -9.34 -17.69
N GLU A 68 -6.24 -10.26 -18.63
CA GLU A 68 -5.39 -10.32 -19.83
C GLU A 68 -5.59 -9.09 -20.73
N ASP A 69 -6.83 -8.61 -20.81
CA ASP A 69 -7.21 -7.37 -21.49
C ASP A 69 -6.93 -6.16 -20.58
N ASP A 70 -6.08 -5.26 -21.06
CA ASP A 70 -5.61 -4.09 -20.32
C ASP A 70 -6.65 -2.97 -20.20
N GLU A 71 -7.75 -3.04 -20.95
CA GLU A 71 -8.88 -2.11 -20.86
C GLU A 71 -9.90 -2.51 -19.77
N ILE A 72 -9.79 -3.71 -19.21
CA ILE A 72 -10.68 -4.17 -18.15
C ILE A 72 -10.17 -3.67 -16.79
N VAL A 73 -11.00 -2.85 -16.14
CA VAL A 73 -10.78 -2.41 -14.75
C VAL A 73 -10.95 -3.62 -13.81
N PRO A 74 -9.96 -3.93 -12.94
CA PRO A 74 -10.08 -5.06 -12.02
C PRO A 74 -11.16 -4.78 -10.96
N ASN A 75 -11.92 -5.82 -10.60
CA ASN A 75 -12.94 -5.75 -9.56
C ASN A 75 -12.31 -5.31 -8.22
N PRO A 76 -12.77 -4.21 -7.60
CA PRO A 76 -12.15 -3.69 -6.37
C PRO A 76 -12.32 -4.61 -5.15
N SER A 77 -13.29 -5.53 -5.16
CA SER A 77 -13.52 -6.51 -4.10
C SER A 77 -12.64 -7.76 -4.22
N ILE A 78 -11.84 -7.87 -5.28
CA ILE A 78 -10.96 -9.03 -5.53
C ILE A 78 -9.50 -8.56 -5.49
N PHE A 79 -8.73 -9.13 -4.57
CA PHE A 79 -7.30 -8.91 -4.44
C PHE A 79 -6.57 -10.24 -4.21
N ALA A 80 -5.31 -10.30 -4.65
CA ALA A 80 -4.43 -11.44 -4.41
C ALA A 80 -3.69 -11.31 -3.08
N PHE A 81 -3.46 -10.08 -2.61
CA PHE A 81 -2.87 -9.78 -1.32
C PHE A 81 -3.34 -8.40 -0.83
N PHE A 82 -3.60 -8.29 0.47
CA PHE A 82 -3.88 -7.03 1.15
C PHE A 82 -3.19 -7.02 2.49
N ARG A 83 -2.58 -5.88 2.86
CA ARG A 83 -1.98 -5.69 4.18
C ARG A 83 -2.11 -4.25 4.62
N GLY A 84 -2.53 -4.06 5.88
CA GLY A 84 -2.33 -2.80 6.59
C GLY A 84 -0.94 -2.73 7.22
N LEU A 85 -0.20 -1.67 6.93
CA LEU A 85 1.13 -1.40 7.45
C LEU A 85 0.98 -0.50 8.68
N ASN A 86 0.70 -1.15 9.82
CA ASN A 86 0.28 -0.49 11.05
C ASN A 86 1.45 -0.01 11.92
N ASP A 87 2.67 -0.46 11.63
CA ASP A 87 3.86 -0.09 12.38
C ASP A 87 4.44 1.25 11.91
N PRO A 88 5.20 1.96 12.78
CA PRO A 88 6.02 3.08 12.35
C PRO A 88 6.97 2.68 11.22
N ALA A 89 7.20 3.60 10.30
CA ALA A 89 8.24 3.42 9.30
C ALA A 89 9.61 3.47 9.98
N ASN A 90 10.58 2.74 9.44
CA ASN A 90 11.94 2.80 9.98
C ASN A 90 12.56 4.20 9.81
N ASP A 91 13.77 4.41 10.35
CA ASP A 91 14.49 5.69 10.30
C ASP A 91 14.74 6.25 8.88
N ARG A 92 14.49 5.46 7.83
CA ARG A 92 14.60 5.86 6.42
C ARG A 92 13.24 6.14 5.76
N GLY A 93 12.16 6.11 6.53
CA GLY A 93 10.79 6.25 6.06
C GLY A 93 10.33 5.05 5.23
N ILE A 94 10.79 3.83 5.52
CA ILE A 94 10.41 2.62 4.79
C ILE A 94 9.48 1.75 5.63
N LEU A 95 8.39 1.31 5.00
CA LEU A 95 7.50 0.25 5.48
C LEU A 95 7.72 -1.01 4.64
N GLU A 96 7.74 -2.17 5.26
CA GLU A 96 7.94 -3.46 4.58
C GLU A 96 6.88 -4.48 5.01
N THR A 97 6.54 -5.37 4.09
CA THR A 97 5.74 -6.57 4.37
C THR A 97 6.17 -7.69 3.44
N GLU A 98 6.05 -8.93 3.90
CA GLU A 98 6.24 -10.10 3.05
C GLU A 98 4.93 -10.46 2.36
N VAL A 99 5.03 -10.84 1.07
CA VAL A 99 3.93 -11.42 0.30
C VAL A 99 4.15 -12.93 0.26
N GLY A 100 3.20 -13.67 0.81
CA GLY A 100 3.35 -15.10 1.09
C GLY A 100 3.78 -15.36 2.53
N SER A 101 3.83 -16.64 2.91
CA SER A 101 4.24 -17.16 4.20
C SER A 101 4.60 -18.64 4.06
N ASP A 102 5.03 -19.29 5.13
CA ASP A 102 5.29 -20.74 5.12
C ASP A 102 4.02 -21.58 4.86
N LEU A 103 2.83 -21.01 5.11
CA LEU A 103 1.53 -21.70 4.94
C LEU A 103 0.81 -21.32 3.64
N VAL A 104 1.14 -20.17 3.07
CA VAL A 104 0.53 -19.64 1.86
C VAL A 104 1.65 -19.19 0.96
N PRO A 105 1.92 -19.88 -0.16
CA PRO A 105 3.00 -19.48 -1.05
C PRO A 105 2.75 -18.06 -1.59
N GLY A 106 3.79 -17.46 -2.16
CA GLY A 106 3.65 -16.21 -2.90
C GLY A 106 2.67 -16.32 -4.08
N LEU A 107 2.68 -15.31 -4.95
CA LEU A 107 1.66 -15.19 -5.98
C LEU A 107 1.81 -16.26 -7.08
N PRO A 108 0.70 -16.78 -7.64
CA PRO A 108 0.76 -17.63 -8.83
C PRO A 108 1.13 -16.83 -10.08
N SER A 109 1.38 -17.51 -11.21
CA SER A 109 1.68 -16.83 -12.48
C SER A 109 0.56 -15.87 -12.92
N GLY A 110 0.96 -14.71 -13.42
CA GLY A 110 0.04 -13.67 -13.89
C GLY A 110 0.66 -12.29 -13.94
N ARG A 111 -0.11 -11.33 -14.47
CA ARG A 111 0.20 -9.90 -14.40
C ARG A 111 -0.48 -9.32 -13.16
N TYR A 112 0.25 -8.48 -12.44
CA TYR A 112 -0.23 -7.88 -11.19
C TYR A 112 0.00 -6.38 -11.18
N ARG A 113 -0.88 -5.67 -10.49
CA ARG A 113 -0.58 -4.32 -9.98
C ARG A 113 -0.47 -4.37 -8.47
N VAL A 114 0.46 -3.59 -7.94
CA VAL A 114 0.52 -3.28 -6.51
C VAL A 114 0.35 -1.78 -6.36
N CYS A 115 -0.52 -1.38 -5.43
CA CYS A 115 -0.82 0.02 -5.12
C CYS A 115 -0.72 0.26 -3.62
N THR A 116 -0.28 1.45 -3.24
CA THR A 116 -0.47 1.95 -1.89
C THR A 116 -1.86 2.57 -1.75
N MET A 117 -2.39 2.58 -0.52
CA MET A 117 -3.54 3.40 -0.15
C MET A 117 -3.23 4.07 1.19
N VAL A 118 -2.86 5.34 1.16
CA VAL A 118 -2.59 6.11 2.37
C VAL A 118 -3.90 6.58 3.01
N SER A 119 -4.01 6.35 4.31
CA SER A 119 -5.16 6.70 5.13
C SER A 119 -4.75 7.51 6.36
N THR A 120 -5.70 8.28 6.87
CA THR A 120 -5.64 8.78 8.25
C THR A 120 -5.65 7.60 9.22
N PHE A 121 -5.37 7.85 10.50
CA PHE A 121 -5.42 6.78 11.50
C PHE A 121 -6.80 6.10 11.62
N SER A 122 -7.88 6.83 11.32
CA SER A 122 -9.26 6.33 11.34
C SER A 122 -9.76 5.88 9.96
N HIS A 123 -8.84 5.53 9.05
CA HIS A 123 -9.08 4.91 7.74
C HIS A 123 -9.54 5.83 6.60
N GLN A 124 -9.89 7.11 6.85
CA GLN A 124 -10.31 8.00 5.76
C GLN A 124 -9.16 8.25 4.76
N PRO A 125 -9.45 8.50 3.48
CA PRO A 125 -8.47 9.08 2.57
C PRO A 125 -7.93 10.39 3.14
N VAL A 126 -6.62 10.63 2.98
CA VAL A 126 -5.97 11.83 3.51
C VAL A 126 -6.41 13.09 2.77
N ILE A 127 -6.72 14.13 3.54
CA ILE A 127 -7.05 15.46 3.01
C ILE A 127 -5.76 16.28 2.98
N MET A 128 -5.35 16.64 1.75
CA MET A 128 -4.07 17.28 1.47
C MET A 128 -4.24 18.80 1.26
N PRO A 129 -3.29 19.64 1.72
CA PRO A 129 -3.48 21.08 1.83
C PRO A 129 -3.43 21.86 0.50
N VAL A 130 -3.06 21.24 -0.62
CA VAL A 130 -2.86 21.92 -1.92
C VAL A 130 -3.57 21.15 -3.03
N ALA A 131 -4.36 21.82 -3.86
CA ALA A 131 -5.09 21.17 -4.96
C ALA A 131 -4.17 20.68 -6.10
N GLN A 132 -3.26 21.53 -6.58
CA GLN A 132 -2.29 21.19 -7.62
C GLN A 132 -1.06 20.51 -7.01
N ARG A 133 -1.11 19.18 -6.92
CA ARG A 133 -0.09 18.35 -6.25
C ARG A 133 0.07 17.00 -6.94
N GLY A 134 1.12 16.27 -6.58
CA GLY A 134 1.25 14.84 -6.91
C GLY A 134 0.26 13.97 -6.13
N SER A 135 0.03 12.75 -6.63
CA SER A 135 -0.70 11.71 -5.90
C SER A 135 0.05 11.34 -4.62
N GLN A 136 -0.69 11.14 -3.53
CA GLN A 136 -0.12 10.59 -2.30
C GLN A 136 0.18 9.09 -2.41
N ASP A 137 -0.47 8.41 -3.36
CA ASP A 137 -0.35 6.98 -3.60
C ASP A 137 0.46 6.65 -4.86
N ASP A 138 1.10 5.50 -4.84
CA ASP A 138 1.88 4.94 -5.95
C ASP A 138 1.30 3.59 -6.39
N CYS A 139 1.46 3.28 -7.68
CA CYS A 139 1.03 2.03 -8.28
C CYS A 139 2.03 1.58 -9.35
N ILE A 140 2.54 0.37 -9.21
CA ILE A 140 3.42 -0.26 -10.22
C ILE A 140 2.80 -1.56 -10.72
N ARG A 141 3.29 -2.03 -11.87
CA ARG A 141 2.91 -3.33 -12.45
C ARG A 141 4.11 -4.26 -12.46
N PHE A 142 3.85 -5.54 -12.25
CA PHE A 142 4.88 -6.58 -12.32
C PHE A 142 4.27 -7.89 -12.81
N THR A 143 5.12 -8.80 -13.25
CA THR A 143 4.70 -10.12 -13.74
C THR A 143 5.24 -11.18 -12.81
N VAL A 144 4.45 -12.22 -12.57
CA VAL A 144 4.86 -13.42 -11.87
C VAL A 144 4.83 -14.57 -12.87
N LYS A 145 5.90 -15.36 -12.94
CA LYS A 145 5.98 -16.50 -13.86
C LYS A 145 6.84 -17.63 -13.29
N SER A 146 6.58 -18.84 -13.73
CA SER A 146 7.40 -20.03 -13.47
C SER A 146 8.78 -19.94 -14.11
#